data_AF-A0A0M2GVQ8-F1
#
_entry.id   AF-A0A0M2GVQ8-F1
#
_cell.length_a   1.000
_cell.length_b   1.000
_cell.length_c   1.000
_cell.angle_alpha   90.00
_cell.angle_beta   90.00
_cell.angle_gamma   90.00
#
_symmetry.space_group_name_H-M   'P 1'
#
loop_
_entity.id
_entity.type
_entity.pdbx_description
1 polymer ?
#
loop_
_entity_poly.entity_id
_entity_poly.type
_entity_poly.pdbx_seq_one_letter_code
_entity_poly.pdbx_strand_id
1 'polypeptide(L)'
;MSEIHLPNAETVVKTATTYAKDLAERTIWSFLGGATAVSVAAGPADMLNASFWQAVGAGGLAAAFALLKGVAARVVGQKNSASTAAGV
;
A
#
# COMPACT_ATOMS: atom_id res chain seq x y z
N MET A 1 -14.94 -32.47 -22.52
CA MET A 1 -14.04 -31.33 -22.76
C MET A 1 -14.48 -30.24 -21.80
N SER A 2 -13.73 -29.97 -20.72
CA SER A 2 -14.08 -28.89 -19.80
C SER A 2 -13.86 -27.56 -20.50
N GLU A 3 -14.93 -26.81 -20.75
CA GLU A 3 -14.83 -25.44 -21.27
C GLU A 3 -14.07 -24.60 -20.24
N ILE A 4 -12.85 -24.19 -20.59
CA ILE A 4 -12.08 -23.25 -19.79
C ILE A 4 -12.77 -21.89 -19.93
N HIS A 5 -13.65 -21.57 -18.99
CA HIS A 5 -14.26 -20.24 -18.85
C HIS A 5 -13.19 -19.25 -18.38
N LEU A 6 -12.50 -18.62 -19.34
CA LEU A 6 -11.61 -17.51 -19.04
C LEU A 6 -12.44 -16.22 -18.84
N PRO A 7 -12.13 -15.41 -17.82
CA PRO A 7 -12.77 -14.11 -17.64
C PRO A 7 -12.49 -13.20 -18.85
N ASN A 8 -13.46 -12.35 -19.19
CA ASN A 8 -13.30 -11.34 -20.23
C ASN A 8 -12.09 -10.44 -19.93
N ALA A 9 -11.30 -10.10 -20.95
CA ALA A 9 -10.14 -9.22 -20.84
C ALA A 9 -10.46 -7.88 -20.16
N GLU A 10 -11.67 -7.34 -20.39
CA GLU A 10 -12.13 -6.13 -19.72
C GLU A 10 -12.21 -6.30 -18.19
N THR A 11 -12.67 -7.46 -17.73
CA THR A 11 -12.73 -7.82 -16.31
C THR A 11 -11.33 -7.91 -15.69
N VAL A 12 -10.37 -8.47 -16.43
CA VAL A 12 -8.97 -8.58 -15.98
C VAL A 12 -8.34 -7.19 -15.83
N VAL A 13 -8.52 -6.32 -16.82
CA VAL A 13 -7.97 -4.96 -16.81
C VAL A 13 -8.57 -4.12 -15.69
N LYS A 14 -9.89 -4.19 -15.49
CA LYS A 14 -10.58 -3.48 -14.41
C LYS A 14 -10.08 -3.94 -13.04
N THR A 15 -9.92 -5.25 -12.86
CA THR A 15 -9.40 -5.83 -11.62
C THR A 15 -7.98 -5.38 -11.32
N ALA A 16 -7.09 -5.41 -12.32
CA ALA A 16 -5.71 -4.94 -12.17
C ALA A 16 -5.64 -3.45 -11.83
N THR A 17 -6.52 -2.64 -12.43
CA THR A 17 -6.60 -1.19 -12.16
C THR A 17 -7.05 -0.91 -10.73
N THR A 18 -8.10 -1.58 -10.26
CA THR A 18 -8.58 -1.45 -8.88
C THR A 18 -7.51 -1.86 -7.88
N TYR A 19 -6.84 -2.99 -8.12
CA TYR A 19 -5.72 -3.44 -7.30
C TYR A 19 -4.58 -2.41 -7.23
N ALA A 20 -4.19 -1.84 -8.39
CA ALA A 20 -3.12 -0.86 -8.43
C ALA A 20 -3.47 0.43 -7.67
N LYS A 21 -4.72 0.90 -7.77
CA LYS A 21 -5.22 2.06 -7.03
C LYS A 21 -5.19 1.83 -5.53
N ASP A 22 -5.72 0.69 -5.06
CA ASP A 22 -5.73 0.34 -3.64
C ASP A 22 -4.31 0.22 -3.06
N LEU A 23 -3.40 -0.44 -3.80
CA LEU A 23 -2.00 -0.56 -3.38
C LEU A 23 -1.30 0.81 -3.30
N ALA A 24 -1.54 1.68 -4.29
CA ALA A 24 -0.95 3.01 -4.31
C ALA A 24 -1.48 3.85 -3.14
N GLU A 25 -2.79 3.87 -2.92
CA GLU A 25 -3.43 4.60 -1.83
C GLU A 25 -2.88 4.15 -0.47
N ARG A 26 -2.81 2.83 -0.24
CA ARG A 26 -2.27 2.31 1.03
C ARG A 26 -0.79 2.65 1.23
N THR A 27 0.00 2.61 0.15
CA THR A 27 1.43 2.95 0.22
C THR A 27 1.61 4.42 0.58
N ILE A 28 0.84 5.32 -0.04
CA ILE A 28 0.85 6.76 0.26
C ILE A 28 0.42 7.01 1.70
N TRP A 29 -0.69 6.41 2.16
CA TRP A 29 -1.15 6.59 3.54
C TRP A 29 -0.17 6.03 4.56
N SER A 30 0.52 4.93 4.25
CA SER A 30 1.55 4.37 5.13
C SER A 30 2.78 5.27 5.19
N PHE A 31 3.17 5.86 4.07
CA PHE A 31 4.23 6.87 4.03
C PHE A 31 3.87 8.07 4.91
N LEU A 32 2.70 8.66 4.66
CA LEU A 32 2.23 9.83 5.39
C LEU A 32 2.06 9.53 6.88
N GLY A 33 1.46 8.39 7.24
CA GLY A 33 1.29 7.99 8.62
C GLY A 33 2.62 7.80 9.37
N GLY A 34 3.60 7.15 8.74
CA GLY A 34 4.94 6.99 9.30
C GLY A 34 5.69 8.32 9.45
N ALA A 35 5.62 9.18 8.44
CA ALA A 35 6.24 10.50 8.46
C ALA A 35 5.61 11.41 9.53
N THR A 36 4.27 11.41 9.62
CA THR A 36 3.53 12.17 10.64
C THR A 36 3.85 11.67 12.04
N ALA A 37 3.89 10.36 12.26
CA ALA A 37 4.21 9.79 13.58
C ALA A 37 5.57 10.27 14.11
N VAL A 38 6.60 10.26 13.26
CA VAL A 38 7.93 10.75 13.64
C VAL A 38 7.96 12.27 13.79
N SER A 39 7.27 13.00 12.91
CA SER A 39 7.20 14.47 12.99
C SER A 39 6.54 14.93 14.29
N VAL A 40 5.47 14.25 14.73
CA VAL A 40 4.80 14.52 16.00
C VAL A 40 5.69 14.17 17.19
N ALA A 41 6.42 13.05 17.11
CA ALA A 41 7.30 12.60 18.19
C ALA A 41 8.56 13.46 18.37
N ALA A 42 9.07 14.08 17.30
CA ALA A 42 10.28 14.90 17.33
C ALA A 42 10.11 16.25 18.06
N GLY A 43 8.87 16.73 18.18
CA GLY A 43 8.58 18.03 18.79
C GLY A 43 9.03 19.24 17.94
N PRO A 44 8.53 20.45 18.23
CA PRO A 44 8.67 21.61 17.35
C PRO A 44 10.10 22.17 17.20
N ALA A 45 11.02 21.84 18.12
CA ALA A 45 12.38 22.38 18.12
C ALA A 45 13.32 21.71 17.10
N ASP A 46 13.12 20.43 16.80
CA ASP A 46 13.97 19.65 15.89
C ASP A 46 13.33 19.37 14.52
N MET A 47 12.08 19.84 14.32
CA MET A 47 11.18 19.45 13.23
C MET A 47 11.67 19.71 11.79
N LEU A 48 12.65 20.60 11.59
CA LEU A 48 12.99 21.18 10.28
C LEU A 48 14.33 20.77 9.69
N ASN A 49 15.14 19.95 10.37
CA ASN A 49 16.45 19.54 9.82
C ASN A 49 16.75 18.04 10.00
N ALA A 50 17.05 17.59 11.22
CA ALA A 50 17.35 16.18 11.48
C ALA A 50 16.09 15.31 11.42
N SER A 51 14.98 15.81 11.98
CA SER A 51 13.73 15.07 12.02
C SER A 51 13.05 14.94 10.66
N PHE A 52 13.33 15.84 9.69
CA PHE A 52 12.74 15.75 8.35
C PHE A 52 13.22 14.48 7.65
N TRP A 53 14.54 14.23 7.67
CA TRP A 53 15.11 13.01 7.09
C TRP A 53 14.71 11.76 7.88
N GLN A 54 14.56 11.86 9.20
CA GLN A 54 14.02 10.76 10.01
C GLN A 54 12.55 10.48 9.70
N ALA A 55 11.73 11.50 9.49
CA ALA A 55 10.32 11.37 9.12
C ALA A 55 10.16 10.81 7.71
N VAL A 56 10.94 11.30 6.74
CA VAL A 56 10.99 10.76 5.37
C VAL A 56 11.48 9.31 5.38
N GLY A 57 12.52 9.00 6.17
CA GLY A 57 13.04 7.64 6.31
C GLY A 57 12.04 6.69 6.95
N ALA A 58 11.37 7.10 8.04
CA ALA A 58 10.36 6.29 8.71
C ALA A 58 9.10 6.11 7.86
N GLY A 59 8.63 7.17 7.20
CA GLY A 59 7.57 7.09 6.21
C GLY A 59 7.95 6.15 5.06
N GLY A 60 9.17 6.26 4.54
CA GLY A 60 9.70 5.38 3.49
C GLY A 60 9.71 3.91 3.90
N LEU A 61 10.15 3.61 5.12
CA LEU A 61 10.13 2.25 5.67
C LEU A 61 8.69 1.73 5.83
N ALA A 62 7.79 2.53 6.40
CA ALA A 62 6.39 2.16 6.56
C ALA A 62 5.72 1.88 5.20
N ALA A 63 6.00 2.71 4.20
CA ALA A 63 5.54 2.52 2.83
C ALA A 63 6.10 1.26 2.19
N ALA A 64 7.39 0.98 2.37
CA ALA A 64 8.04 -0.24 1.87
C ALA A 64 7.41 -1.50 2.48
N PHE A 65 7.18 -1.52 3.80
CA PHE A 65 6.49 -2.62 4.45
C PHE A 65 5.04 -2.79 3.95
N ALA A 66 4.31 -1.68 3.78
CA ALA A 66 2.95 -1.72 3.27
C ALA A 66 2.88 -2.22 1.82
N LEU A 67 3.84 -1.83 0.99
CA LEU A 67 3.96 -2.25 -0.41
C LEU A 67 4.32 -3.75 -0.48
N LEU A 68 5.35 -4.19 0.25
CA LEU A 68 5.74 -5.60 0.33
C LEU A 68 4.59 -6.48 0.81
N LYS A 69 3.87 -6.05 1.86
CA LYS A 69 2.68 -6.74 2.35
C LYS A 69 1.57 -6.79 1.30
N GLY A 70 1.40 -5.75 0.49
CA GLY A 70 0.36 -5.67 -0.55
C GLY A 70 0.63 -6.58 -1.72
N VAL A 71 1.89 -6.60 -2.17
CA VAL A 71 2.35 -7.54 -3.19
C VAL A 71 2.25 -8.98 -2.68
N ALA A 72 2.66 -9.25 -1.45
CA ALA A 72 2.53 -10.59 -0.85
C ALA A 72 1.07 -11.03 -0.68
N ALA A 73 0.16 -10.10 -0.33
CA ALA A 73 -1.27 -10.37 -0.22
C ALA A 73 -1.89 -10.83 -1.55
N ARG A 74 -1.34 -10.41 -2.69
CA ARG A 74 -1.77 -10.91 -4.02
C ARG A 74 -1.44 -12.39 -4.24
N VAL A 75 -0.40 -12.90 -3.59
CA VAL A 75 0.05 -14.29 -3.72
C VAL A 75 -0.68 -15.22 -2.74
N VAL A 76 -1.09 -14.71 -1.57
CA VAL A 76 -1.70 -15.51 -0.49
C VAL A 76 -3.22 -15.28 -0.35
N GLY A 77 -3.75 -14.16 -0.84
CA GLY A 77 -5.15 -13.73 -0.67
C GLY A 77 -5.99 -13.72 -1.95
N GLN A 78 -7.15 -13.06 -1.89
CA GLN A 78 -8.08 -12.86 -3.01
C GLN A 78 -7.34 -12.19 -4.19
N LYS A 79 -7.20 -12.91 -5.32
CA LYS A 79 -6.48 -12.45 -6.52
C LYS A 79 -7.01 -11.13 -7.13
N ASN A 80 -8.17 -10.67 -6.64
CA ASN A 80 -8.91 -9.51 -7.16
C ASN A 80 -8.90 -8.27 -6.23
N SER A 81 -8.22 -8.30 -5.07
CA SER A 81 -8.17 -7.14 -4.16
C SER A 81 -6.82 -7.04 -3.44
N ALA A 82 -6.26 -5.84 -3.30
CA ALA A 82 -5.00 -5.60 -2.54
C ALA A 82 -5.25 -5.44 -1.02
N SER A 83 -6.50 -5.66 -0.59
CA SER A 83 -6.93 -5.70 0.79
C SER A 83 -6.95 -7.15 1.33
N THR A 84 -6.44 -7.33 2.55
CA THR A 84 -6.65 -8.57 3.34
C THR A 84 -8.00 -8.57 4.05
N ALA A 85 -8.80 -7.52 3.91
CA ALA A 85 -10.18 -7.53 4.37
C ALA A 85 -10.99 -8.46 3.47
N ALA A 86 -11.52 -9.53 4.06
CA ALA A 86 -12.50 -10.37 3.40
C ALA A 86 -13.76 -9.54 3.18
N GLY A 87 -14.10 -9.28 1.92
CA GLY A 87 -15.43 -8.84 1.50
C GLY A 87 -15.89 -7.49 2.05
N VAL A 88 -15.73 -6.46 1.23
CA VAL A 88 -16.80 -5.48 1.02
C VAL A 88 -17.25 -5.58 -0.43
#